data_AF-A0A2P1PT29-F1
#
_entry.id   AF-A0A2P1PT29-F1
#
_cell.length_a   1.000
_cell.length_b   1.000
_cell.length_c   1.000
_cell.angle_alpha   90.00
_cell.angle_beta   90.00
_cell.angle_gamma   90.00
#
_symmetry.space_group_name_H-M   'P 1'
#
loop_
_entity.id
_entity.type
_entity.pdbx_description
1 polymer ?
#
loop_
_entity_poly.entity_id
_entity_poly.type
_entity_poly.pdbx_seq_one_letter_code
_entity_poly.pdbx_strand_id
1 'polypeptide(L)'
;MNASWLTHRYGRDASANLSAAKTLVVLGGLALSLATAAAVQMPLPSHTGNFTGNTRGFWFVAPNNFVITGMQVPTVAGNGAQSMAVLRFAATPGEFPQTTNAFETLFLIQGDTTDGMVPTRIAVNGGDIIGVLGARGASVNSYGNSNFDTSINGGSATLVRLGFQGHLQTTAPANVWQEAAGASLSRVEILYEGGNLISETASPPEAGVVACAPEIVQNNGTSSCNVSTNPGWVLQSVSGCAGTPSTTTTYTTGAVSAHCAVTATFAFIGFELFTNGFEGGSQIPESASAQQGD
;
A
#
# COMPACT_ATOMS: atom_id res chain seq x y z
N MET A 1 -23.73 -73.98 -6.22
CA MET A 1 -23.80 -74.71 -7.51
C MET A 1 -24.18 -73.73 -8.60
N ASN A 2 -23.71 -74.02 -9.79
CA ASN A 2 -23.54 -73.17 -10.98
C ASN A 2 -24.77 -72.47 -11.59
N ALA A 3 -24.41 -71.49 -12.44
CA ALA A 3 -25.06 -71.01 -13.67
C ALA A 3 -26.18 -69.96 -13.50
N SER A 4 -25.99 -68.71 -13.92
CA SER A 4 -25.94 -68.23 -15.33
C SER A 4 -27.24 -68.49 -16.07
N TRP A 5 -27.94 -67.43 -16.54
CA TRP A 5 -28.31 -67.23 -17.96
C TRP A 5 -28.73 -65.76 -18.22
N LEU A 6 -27.93 -65.11 -19.09
CA LEU A 6 -28.28 -64.03 -20.04
C LEU A 6 -29.55 -64.40 -20.85
N THR A 7 -30.35 -63.58 -21.52
CA THR A 7 -30.42 -62.16 -21.93
C THR A 7 -31.77 -62.01 -22.67
N HIS A 8 -32.38 -60.82 -22.72
CA HIS A 8 -33.07 -60.39 -23.94
C HIS A 8 -33.00 -58.87 -24.09
N ARG A 9 -32.43 -58.45 -25.23
CA ARG A 9 -32.27 -57.06 -25.68
C ARG A 9 -33.59 -56.52 -26.24
N TYR A 10 -33.82 -55.21 -26.13
CA TYR A 10 -33.73 -54.23 -27.25
C TYR A 10 -34.64 -53.00 -27.00
N GLY A 11 -34.07 -51.78 -27.06
CA GLY A 11 -34.84 -50.55 -27.30
C GLY A 11 -34.46 -49.33 -26.44
N ARG A 12 -33.71 -48.37 -27.03
CA ARG A 12 -33.96 -46.90 -27.10
C ARG A 12 -34.77 -46.26 -25.94
N ASP A 13 -34.41 -45.15 -25.29
CA ASP A 13 -33.64 -43.95 -25.65
C ASP A 13 -33.31 -43.13 -24.38
N ALA A 14 -32.41 -42.16 -24.55
CA ALA A 14 -32.32 -40.88 -23.83
C ALA A 14 -31.79 -40.86 -22.38
N SER A 15 -30.54 -40.42 -22.22
CA SER A 15 -30.27 -39.08 -21.68
C SER A 15 -28.77 -38.78 -21.75
N ALA A 16 -28.44 -37.77 -22.53
CA ALA A 16 -27.10 -37.29 -22.79
C ALA A 16 -26.50 -36.61 -21.55
N ASN A 17 -25.32 -37.04 -21.13
CA ASN A 17 -24.42 -36.23 -20.31
C ASN A 17 -23.68 -35.27 -21.24
N LEU A 18 -24.28 -34.11 -21.54
CA LEU A 18 -23.52 -32.99 -22.09
C LEU A 18 -22.90 -32.20 -20.93
N SER A 19 -21.59 -32.37 -20.78
CA SER A 19 -20.72 -31.43 -20.08
C SER A 19 -20.87 -30.04 -20.71
N ALA A 20 -21.51 -29.12 -19.98
CA ALA A 20 -21.55 -27.72 -20.38
C ALA A 20 -20.17 -27.09 -20.13
N ALA A 21 -19.35 -27.06 -21.17
CA ALA A 21 -18.15 -26.26 -21.23
C ALA A 21 -18.53 -24.77 -21.04
N LYS A 22 -18.01 -24.13 -19.99
CA LYS A 22 -18.05 -22.67 -19.83
C LYS A 22 -17.22 -22.04 -20.94
N THR A 23 -17.89 -21.51 -21.95
CA THR A 23 -17.29 -20.65 -22.99
C THR A 23 -16.73 -19.39 -22.35
N LEU A 24 -15.40 -19.28 -22.30
CA LEU A 24 -14.69 -18.03 -22.03
C LEU A 24 -14.73 -17.20 -23.32
N VAL A 25 -15.56 -16.16 -23.35
CA VAL A 25 -15.55 -15.18 -24.45
C VAL A 25 -14.29 -14.31 -24.26
N VAL A 26 -13.23 -14.62 -25.00
CA VAL A 26 -12.07 -13.73 -25.14
C VAL A 26 -12.47 -12.66 -26.16
N LEU A 27 -12.99 -11.54 -25.67
CA LEU A 27 -13.02 -10.30 -26.45
C LEU A 27 -11.56 -9.92 -26.72
N GLY A 28 -11.16 -9.91 -27.99
CA GLY A 28 -9.85 -9.45 -28.43
C GLY A 28 -9.68 -7.96 -28.15
N GLY A 29 -9.32 -7.64 -26.91
CA GLY A 29 -8.86 -6.31 -26.51
C GLY A 29 -7.41 -6.14 -26.94
N LEU A 30 -7.12 -5.01 -27.60
CA LEU A 30 -5.78 -4.48 -27.73
C LEU A 30 -5.15 -4.48 -26.33
N ALA A 31 -4.19 -5.38 -26.07
CA ALA A 31 -3.45 -5.38 -24.82
C ALA A 31 -2.59 -4.11 -24.80
N LEU A 32 -3.16 -3.00 -24.32
CA LEU A 32 -2.40 -1.84 -23.92
C LEU A 32 -1.54 -2.31 -22.74
N SER A 33 -0.27 -2.59 -22.99
CA SER A 33 0.66 -2.91 -21.91
C SER A 33 0.78 -1.67 -21.04
N LEU A 34 0.06 -1.65 -19.91
CA LEU A 34 0.36 -0.69 -18.84
C LEU A 34 1.76 -1.05 -18.35
N ALA A 35 2.75 -0.24 -18.71
CA ALA A 35 4.03 -0.27 -18.06
C ALA A 35 3.81 0.17 -16.62
N THR A 36 3.82 -0.77 -15.67
CA THR A 36 4.01 -0.41 -14.26
C THR A 36 5.41 0.20 -14.17
N ALA A 37 5.51 1.41 -13.61
CA ALA A 37 6.81 1.98 -13.32
C ALA A 37 7.48 1.07 -12.29
N ALA A 38 8.64 0.50 -12.63
CA ALA A 38 9.35 -0.35 -11.69
C ALA A 38 9.88 0.51 -10.53
N ALA A 39 9.77 -0.01 -9.30
CA ALA A 39 10.33 0.66 -8.13
C ALA A 39 11.85 0.84 -8.28
N VAL A 40 12.34 2.03 -7.93
CA VAL A 40 13.75 2.43 -7.98
C VAL A 40 14.29 2.53 -6.57
N GLN A 41 15.52 2.07 -6.36
CA GLN A 41 16.20 2.26 -5.07
C GLN A 41 16.76 3.69 -4.98
N MET A 42 16.46 4.39 -3.88
CA MET A 42 17.06 5.68 -3.57
C MET A 42 18.59 5.52 -3.43
N PRO A 43 19.41 6.30 -4.17
CA PRO A 43 20.85 6.28 -3.99
C PRO A 43 21.25 6.65 -2.56
N LEU A 44 22.18 5.89 -2.00
CA LEU A 44 22.71 6.04 -0.65
C LEU A 44 24.24 6.03 -0.69
N PRO A 45 24.92 6.63 0.32
CA PRO A 45 26.37 6.49 0.44
C PRO A 45 26.77 5.03 0.62
N SER A 46 27.97 4.69 0.15
CA SER A 46 28.60 3.39 0.39
C SER A 46 28.76 3.13 1.89
N HIS A 47 28.63 1.87 2.28
CA HIS A 47 28.89 1.43 3.64
C HIS A 47 30.36 1.65 4.04
N THR A 48 30.60 2.12 5.26
CA THR A 48 31.96 2.30 5.80
C THR A 48 32.20 1.59 7.13
N GLY A 49 31.15 1.22 7.85
CA GLY A 49 31.26 0.47 9.10
C GLY A 49 29.95 0.44 9.88
N ASN A 50 29.95 -0.30 10.98
CA ASN A 50 28.79 -0.40 11.87
C ASN A 50 28.96 0.51 13.08
N PHE A 51 27.85 1.08 13.56
CA PHE A 51 27.79 1.80 14.83
C PHE A 51 26.71 1.19 15.71
N THR A 52 27.07 0.86 16.95
CA THR A 52 26.15 0.26 17.93
C THR A 52 25.87 1.26 19.04
N GLY A 53 24.62 1.28 19.51
CA GLY A 53 24.18 2.11 20.63
C GLY A 53 22.88 2.80 20.29
N ASN A 54 22.95 4.06 19.89
CA ASN A 54 21.75 4.85 19.63
C ASN A 54 21.34 4.74 18.15
N THR A 55 20.04 4.73 17.87
CA THR A 55 19.59 4.61 16.48
C THR A 55 19.82 5.93 15.73
N ARG A 56 20.13 5.82 14.45
CA ARG A 56 20.48 6.93 13.59
C ARG A 56 19.83 6.75 12.23
N GLY A 57 19.98 7.78 11.41
CA GLY A 57 19.50 7.76 10.05
C GLY A 57 19.89 9.01 9.29
N PHE A 58 19.00 9.44 8.42
CA PHE A 58 19.15 10.65 7.62
C PHE A 58 17.82 11.38 7.49
N TRP A 59 17.89 12.66 7.16
CA TRP A 59 16.75 13.45 6.73
C TRP A 59 17.06 14.16 5.41
N PHE A 60 16.03 14.56 4.66
CA PHE A 60 16.14 15.30 3.42
C PHE A 60 14.86 16.10 3.15
N VAL A 61 14.94 17.07 2.23
CA VAL A 61 13.76 17.70 1.62
C VAL A 61 13.44 16.95 0.34
N ALA A 62 12.23 16.42 0.22
CA ALA A 62 11.77 15.72 -0.97
C ALA A 62 11.75 16.68 -2.17
N PRO A 63 12.43 16.38 -3.28
CA PRO A 63 12.51 17.32 -4.40
C PRO A 63 11.26 17.27 -5.30
N ASN A 64 10.58 16.12 -5.35
CA ASN A 64 9.40 15.85 -6.16
C ASN A 64 8.47 14.90 -5.40
N ASN A 65 7.23 14.72 -5.88
CA ASN A 65 6.30 13.72 -5.34
C ASN A 65 6.81 12.30 -5.64
N PHE A 66 6.74 11.41 -4.66
CA PHE A 66 7.01 9.99 -4.84
C PHE A 66 6.31 9.17 -3.75
N VAL A 67 6.36 7.85 -3.89
CA VAL A 67 5.77 6.92 -2.95
C VAL A 67 6.87 5.95 -2.51
N ILE A 68 7.12 5.87 -1.20
CA ILE A 68 7.98 4.82 -0.64
C ILE A 68 7.20 3.52 -0.69
N THR A 69 7.72 2.54 -1.44
CA THR A 69 7.11 1.23 -1.69
C THR A 69 7.80 0.10 -0.96
N GLY A 70 9.03 0.33 -0.48
CA GLY A 70 9.74 -0.64 0.34
C GLY A 70 10.86 -0.01 1.16
N MET A 71 11.13 -0.58 2.33
CA MET A 71 12.27 -0.19 3.16
C MET A 71 13.01 -1.38 3.74
N GLN A 72 14.33 -1.27 3.89
CA GLN A 72 15.16 -2.27 4.55
C GLN A 72 16.35 -1.64 5.27
N VAL A 73 16.67 -2.10 6.47
CA VAL A 73 18.00 -1.80 7.04
C VAL A 73 19.01 -2.76 6.40
N PRO A 74 20.13 -2.30 5.81
CA PRO A 74 21.09 -3.18 5.15
C PRO A 74 21.54 -4.35 6.04
N THR A 75 21.60 -5.57 5.49
CA THR A 75 22.03 -6.78 6.22
C THR A 75 23.50 -6.71 6.67
N VAL A 76 24.32 -5.85 6.05
CA VAL A 76 25.69 -5.58 6.52
C VAL A 76 25.74 -4.96 7.93
N ALA A 77 24.63 -4.39 8.43
CA ALA A 77 24.51 -3.99 9.85
C ALA A 77 24.42 -5.19 10.80
N GLY A 78 24.15 -6.40 10.30
CA GLY A 78 24.04 -7.63 11.07
C GLY A 78 22.75 -8.41 10.75
N ASN A 79 22.58 -9.54 11.43
CA ASN A 79 21.46 -10.46 11.21
C ASN A 79 20.33 -10.31 12.23
N GLY A 80 20.39 -9.27 13.08
CA GLY A 80 19.33 -8.97 14.03
C GLY A 80 18.08 -8.45 13.32
N ALA A 81 16.94 -8.54 14.02
CA ALA A 81 15.67 -7.99 13.57
C ALA A 81 15.80 -6.50 13.18
N GLN A 82 15.14 -6.08 12.11
CA GLN A 82 15.20 -4.70 11.64
C GLN A 82 14.13 -3.83 12.30
N SER A 83 14.49 -2.58 12.58
CA SER A 83 13.56 -1.55 13.06
C SER A 83 13.77 -0.29 12.24
N MET A 84 12.69 0.32 11.76
CA MET A 84 12.73 1.46 10.86
C MET A 84 11.58 2.42 11.19
N ALA A 85 11.82 3.71 10.96
CA ALA A 85 10.79 4.73 11.05
C ALA A 85 10.91 5.74 9.91
N VAL A 86 9.77 6.24 9.45
CA VAL A 86 9.67 7.41 8.56
C VAL A 86 8.92 8.50 9.29
N LEU A 87 9.53 9.68 9.34
CA LEU A 87 9.02 10.87 10.00
C LEU A 87 8.79 11.96 8.95
N ARG A 88 7.72 12.75 9.09
CA ARG A 88 7.52 14.00 8.36
C ARG A 88 7.61 15.16 9.33
N PHE A 89 8.60 16.03 9.15
CA PHE A 89 8.81 17.18 10.04
C PHE A 89 8.01 18.40 9.60
N ALA A 90 7.58 19.20 10.57
CA ALA A 90 6.95 20.50 10.31
C ALA A 90 7.96 21.59 9.89
N ALA A 91 9.23 21.41 10.25
CA ALA A 91 10.35 22.30 9.90
C ALA A 91 11.66 21.51 9.94
N THR A 92 12.74 22.06 9.39
CA THR A 92 14.07 21.44 9.46
C THR A 92 14.43 21.11 10.91
N PRO A 93 14.86 19.87 11.23
CA PRO A 93 15.30 19.52 12.58
C PRO A 93 16.41 20.45 13.09
N GLY A 94 16.42 20.72 14.39
CA GLY A 94 17.47 21.54 15.01
C GLY A 94 18.83 20.82 15.01
N GLU A 95 19.92 21.58 14.94
CA GLU A 95 21.27 21.04 15.13
C GLU A 95 21.49 20.65 16.60
N PHE A 96 22.13 19.51 16.84
CA PHE A 96 22.50 19.08 18.20
C PHE A 96 23.21 20.23 18.95
N PRO A 97 22.84 20.54 20.20
CA PRO A 97 21.99 19.76 21.11
C PRO A 97 20.48 20.06 21.04
N GLN A 98 20.01 20.87 20.09
CA GLN A 98 18.58 21.13 19.93
C GLN A 98 17.87 19.88 19.42
N THR A 99 16.73 19.53 20.03
CA THR A 99 15.92 18.39 19.63
C THR A 99 14.49 18.82 19.31
N THR A 100 13.76 18.01 18.55
CA THR A 100 12.36 18.27 18.20
C THR A 100 11.50 17.01 18.32
N ASN A 101 10.22 17.23 18.66
CA ASN A 101 9.12 16.27 18.52
C ASN A 101 8.06 16.76 17.52
N ALA A 102 8.33 17.85 16.80
CA ALA A 102 7.41 18.44 15.83
C ALA A 102 7.48 17.66 14.50
N PHE A 103 7.00 16.43 14.53
CA PHE A 103 6.89 15.53 13.38
C PHE A 103 5.68 14.61 13.49
N GLU A 104 5.23 14.14 12.34
CA GLU A 104 4.30 13.02 12.20
C GLU A 104 5.11 11.74 11.94
N THR A 105 4.73 10.62 12.58
CA THR A 105 5.30 9.30 12.25
C THR A 105 4.46 8.67 11.15
N LEU A 106 5.00 8.60 9.94
CA LEU A 106 4.33 8.01 8.77
C LEU A 106 4.43 6.48 8.75
N PHE A 107 5.49 5.94 9.34
CA PHE A 107 5.75 4.52 9.41
C PHE A 107 6.63 4.21 10.61
N LEU A 108 6.34 3.11 11.30
CA LEU A 108 7.17 2.57 12.36
C LEU A 108 7.03 1.05 12.36
N ILE A 109 8.16 0.37 12.26
CA ILE A 109 8.27 -1.06 12.52
C ILE A 109 9.41 -1.29 13.52
N GLN A 110 9.18 -2.16 14.50
CA GLN A 110 10.12 -2.40 15.59
C GLN A 110 10.33 -3.91 15.77
N GLY A 111 11.58 -4.35 15.68
CA GLY A 111 11.96 -5.74 15.89
C GLY A 111 11.39 -6.72 14.88
N ASP A 112 11.22 -6.31 13.62
CA ASP A 112 10.79 -7.19 12.55
C ASP A 112 11.88 -8.21 12.21
N THR A 113 11.55 -9.49 12.37
CA THR A 113 12.47 -10.61 12.11
C THR A 113 12.53 -11.00 10.63
N THR A 114 11.69 -10.40 9.78
CA THR A 114 11.71 -10.62 8.34
C THR A 114 13.03 -10.10 7.78
N ASP A 115 13.83 -10.97 7.16
CA ASP A 115 15.05 -10.54 6.48
C ASP A 115 14.72 -10.21 5.02
N GLY A 116 14.86 -8.94 4.65
CA GLY A 116 14.53 -8.45 3.33
C GLY A 116 13.79 -7.11 3.35
N MET A 117 13.33 -6.72 2.17
CA MET A 117 12.58 -5.49 1.95
C MET A 117 11.18 -5.60 2.57
N VAL A 118 10.86 -4.69 3.49
CA VAL A 118 9.52 -4.54 4.06
C VAL A 118 8.67 -3.70 3.10
N PRO A 119 7.58 -4.22 2.52
CA PRO A 119 6.69 -3.44 1.68
C PRO A 119 6.03 -2.30 2.46
N THR A 120 5.92 -1.14 1.82
CA THR A 120 5.31 0.06 2.41
C THR A 120 4.47 0.79 1.37
N ARG A 121 3.72 1.79 1.82
CA ARG A 121 2.87 2.62 0.94
C ARG A 121 2.77 4.03 1.51
N ILE A 122 3.86 4.80 1.41
CA ILE A 122 3.96 6.11 2.05
C ILE A 122 4.05 7.19 0.98
N ALA A 123 3.03 8.02 0.87
CA ALA A 123 3.02 9.19 0.00
C ALA A 123 3.92 10.31 0.56
N VAL A 124 4.80 10.86 -0.28
CA VAL A 124 5.69 11.96 0.06
C VAL A 124 5.53 13.07 -0.99
N ASN A 125 5.12 14.25 -0.55
CA ASN A 125 5.02 15.42 -1.44
C ASN A 125 6.39 16.05 -1.67
N GLY A 126 6.60 16.67 -2.82
CA GLY A 126 7.71 17.60 -3.03
C GLY A 126 7.65 18.74 -2.00
N GLY A 127 8.77 19.01 -1.35
CA GLY A 127 8.88 19.95 -0.24
C GLY A 127 8.72 19.32 1.15
N ASP A 128 8.19 18.09 1.27
CA ASP A 128 8.13 17.40 2.57
C ASP A 128 9.55 17.23 3.14
N ILE A 129 9.70 17.50 4.44
CA ILE A 129 10.95 17.26 5.17
C ILE A 129 10.84 15.86 5.79
N ILE A 130 11.51 14.89 5.18
CA ILE A 130 11.41 13.48 5.56
C ILE A 130 12.63 13.05 6.37
N GLY A 131 12.38 12.46 7.53
CA GLY A 131 13.36 11.75 8.34
C GLY A 131 13.20 10.25 8.21
N VAL A 132 14.32 9.54 8.12
CA VAL A 132 14.37 8.08 8.09
C VAL A 132 15.34 7.64 9.18
N LEU A 133 14.91 6.75 10.05
CA LEU A 133 15.74 6.13 11.08
C LEU A 133 15.72 4.62 10.87
N GLY A 134 16.85 3.95 11.12
CA GLY A 134 16.87 2.48 11.04
C GLY A 134 18.13 1.84 11.62
N ALA A 135 17.92 0.68 12.24
CA ALA A 135 18.96 -0.15 12.82
C ALA A 135 18.52 -1.62 12.91
N ARG A 136 19.46 -2.54 13.09
CA ARG A 136 19.24 -3.96 13.31
C ARG A 136 19.60 -4.41 14.72
N GLY A 137 18.91 -5.43 15.23
CA GLY A 137 19.18 -6.06 16.53
C GLY A 137 19.31 -5.01 17.62
N ALA A 138 20.34 -5.12 18.47
CA ALA A 138 20.69 -4.18 19.54
C ALA A 138 21.17 -2.80 19.04
N SER A 139 20.40 -2.16 18.14
CA SER A 139 20.63 -0.83 17.57
C SER A 139 21.95 -0.72 16.81
N VAL A 140 22.20 -1.69 15.93
CA VAL A 140 23.34 -1.68 15.01
C VAL A 140 22.96 -0.95 13.72
N ASN A 141 23.65 0.15 13.47
CA ASN A 141 23.43 1.06 12.36
C ASN A 141 24.42 0.74 11.23
N SER A 142 23.97 0.72 9.97
CA SER A 142 24.86 0.62 8.81
C SER A 142 25.36 2.02 8.46
N TYR A 143 26.57 2.42 8.87
CA TYR A 143 27.07 3.74 8.51
C TYR A 143 27.56 3.81 7.07
N GLY A 144 27.28 4.94 6.43
CA GLY A 144 27.99 5.42 5.25
C GLY A 144 28.72 6.74 5.55
N ASN A 145 29.31 7.32 4.51
CA ASN A 145 30.00 8.62 4.58
C ASN A 145 29.07 9.77 5.01
N SER A 146 29.62 10.99 5.03
CA SER A 146 28.92 12.23 5.37
C SER A 146 27.73 12.53 4.46
N ASN A 147 27.21 13.76 4.52
CA ASN A 147 26.16 14.26 3.64
C ASN A 147 26.33 13.72 2.21
N PHE A 148 25.22 13.22 1.66
CA PHE A 148 25.21 12.51 0.41
C PHE A 148 24.17 13.12 -0.53
N ASP A 149 24.61 13.58 -1.68
CA ASP A 149 23.71 14.05 -2.73
C ASP A 149 23.07 12.85 -3.42
N THR A 150 21.74 12.83 -3.40
CA THR A 150 20.91 11.77 -3.97
C THR A 150 19.97 12.35 -5.02
N SER A 151 19.40 11.47 -5.83
CA SER A 151 18.39 11.82 -6.84
C SER A 151 17.11 11.04 -6.58
N ILE A 152 16.00 11.75 -6.41
CA ILE A 152 14.68 11.17 -6.11
C ILE A 152 13.70 11.66 -7.16
N ASN A 153 13.14 10.73 -7.94
CA ASN A 153 12.20 11.02 -9.01
C ASN A 153 12.67 12.17 -9.93
N GLY A 154 13.94 12.10 -10.39
CA GLY A 154 14.57 13.09 -11.27
C GLY A 154 15.00 14.41 -10.63
N GLY A 155 14.67 14.66 -9.36
CA GLY A 155 15.11 15.84 -8.60
C GLY A 155 16.28 15.55 -7.67
N SER A 156 17.07 16.56 -7.34
CA SER A 156 18.22 16.44 -6.43
C SER A 156 17.82 16.71 -4.98
N ALA A 157 18.36 15.93 -4.05
CA ALA A 157 18.25 16.16 -2.62
C ALA A 157 19.57 15.83 -1.92
N THR A 158 19.80 16.38 -0.73
CA THR A 158 20.96 16.03 0.10
C THR A 158 20.48 15.31 1.35
N LEU A 159 21.04 14.14 1.61
CA LEU A 159 20.82 13.40 2.84
C LEU A 159 21.72 13.97 3.94
N VAL A 160 21.16 14.31 5.09
CA VAL A 160 21.86 14.89 6.25
C VAL A 160 21.61 14.03 7.49
N ARG A 161 22.56 13.96 8.43
CA ARG A 161 22.44 13.07 9.61
C ARG A 161 21.17 13.38 10.40
N LEU A 162 20.43 12.32 10.72
CA LEU A 162 19.37 12.36 11.72
C LEU A 162 19.76 11.49 12.93
N GLY A 163 19.64 12.08 14.11
CA GLY A 163 19.97 11.48 15.40
C GLY A 163 18.75 11.21 16.26
N PHE A 164 18.76 10.07 16.96
CA PHE A 164 17.79 9.69 17.98
C PHE A 164 18.52 8.99 19.13
N GLN A 165 18.35 9.41 20.39
CA GLN A 165 19.12 8.80 21.48
C GLN A 165 18.59 7.42 21.91
N GLY A 166 17.40 7.03 21.45
CA GLY A 166 16.82 5.74 21.80
C GLY A 166 17.24 4.61 20.86
N HIS A 167 16.70 3.43 21.18
CA HIS A 167 16.83 2.22 20.38
C HIS A 167 15.49 1.91 19.71
N LEU A 168 15.45 1.95 18.38
CA LEU A 168 14.19 1.75 17.65
C LEU A 168 13.51 0.40 17.84
N GLN A 169 14.18 -0.66 18.31
CA GLN A 169 13.51 -1.94 18.56
C GLN A 169 12.57 -1.88 19.75
N THR A 170 12.79 -0.94 20.69
CA THR A 170 12.00 -0.85 21.93
C THR A 170 11.45 0.55 22.21
N THR A 171 11.92 1.57 21.50
CA THR A 171 11.56 2.97 21.73
C THR A 171 11.16 3.64 20.43
N ALA A 172 9.94 4.20 20.38
CA ALA A 172 9.51 5.02 19.26
C ALA A 172 10.34 6.32 19.15
N PRO A 173 10.50 6.90 17.95
CA PRO A 173 11.22 8.15 17.76
C PRO A 173 10.70 9.28 18.66
N ALA A 174 11.63 9.99 19.31
CA ALA A 174 11.35 11.20 20.08
C ALA A 174 12.65 12.00 20.25
N ASN A 175 12.53 13.31 20.43
CA ASN A 175 13.65 14.23 20.66
C ASN A 175 14.76 14.02 19.63
N VAL A 176 14.40 14.02 18.35
CA VAL A 176 15.34 13.82 17.24
C VAL A 176 16.03 15.15 16.89
N TRP A 177 17.22 15.06 16.30
CA TRP A 177 18.03 16.22 15.92
C TRP A 177 18.80 15.92 14.64
N GLN A 178 19.40 16.94 14.04
CA GLN A 178 20.37 16.76 12.98
C GLN A 178 21.79 17.11 13.42
N GLU A 179 22.76 16.66 12.63
CA GLU A 179 24.14 17.13 12.69
C GLU A 179 24.55 17.63 11.31
N ALA A 180 25.27 18.76 11.27
CA ALA A 180 25.76 19.36 10.03
C ALA A 180 26.82 18.47 9.34
N ALA A 181 27.29 18.93 8.17
CA ALA A 181 28.17 18.18 7.29
C ALA A 181 29.39 17.57 8.01
N GLY A 182 29.62 16.27 7.79
CA GLY A 182 30.79 15.53 8.29
C GLY A 182 30.45 14.34 9.18
N ALA A 183 29.28 14.34 9.84
CA ALA A 183 28.79 13.15 10.52
C ALA A 183 28.43 12.07 9.49
N SER A 184 28.78 10.80 9.74
CA SER A 184 28.32 9.65 8.92
C SER A 184 26.79 9.64 8.76
N LEU A 185 26.18 8.76 7.99
CA LEU A 185 24.71 8.57 7.99
C LEU A 185 24.40 7.11 8.30
N SER A 186 23.34 6.80 9.07
CA SER A 186 22.86 5.40 9.07
C SER A 186 22.03 5.17 7.83
N ARG A 187 22.39 4.16 7.06
CA ARG A 187 21.76 3.75 5.80
C ARG A 187 20.48 2.97 6.11
N VAL A 188 19.43 3.29 5.37
CA VAL A 188 18.19 2.53 5.25
C VAL A 188 17.85 2.53 3.77
N GLU A 189 17.81 1.36 3.16
CA GLU A 189 17.48 1.18 1.75
C GLU A 189 16.00 1.49 1.56
N ILE A 190 15.71 2.33 0.57
CA ILE A 190 14.34 2.76 0.23
C ILE A 190 14.11 2.42 -1.23
N LEU A 191 13.07 1.63 -1.49
CA LEU A 191 12.47 1.51 -2.82
C LEU A 191 11.34 2.52 -2.93
N TYR A 192 11.26 3.18 -4.07
CA TYR A 192 10.21 4.15 -4.35
C TYR A 192 9.73 4.09 -5.79
N GLU A 193 8.51 4.58 -6.00
CA GLU A 193 7.97 4.89 -7.32
C GLU A 193 7.75 6.40 -7.43
N GLY A 194 8.21 7.01 -8.53
CA GLY A 194 7.98 8.42 -8.79
C GLY A 194 6.52 8.67 -9.18
N GLY A 195 5.92 9.76 -8.67
CA GLY A 195 4.57 10.16 -9.05
C GLY A 195 3.62 10.33 -7.87
N ASN A 196 2.33 10.34 -8.20
CA ASN A 196 1.23 10.67 -7.32
C ASN A 196 0.43 9.41 -6.97
N LEU A 197 0.44 9.06 -5.69
CA LEU A 197 -0.47 8.10 -5.08
C LEU A 197 -1.94 8.48 -5.27
N ILE A 198 -2.74 7.52 -5.73
CA ILE A 198 -4.19 7.53 -5.60
C ILE A 198 -4.55 6.70 -4.37
N SER A 199 -5.18 7.33 -3.39
CA SER A 199 -5.77 6.66 -2.23
C SER A 199 -7.20 6.25 -2.56
N GLU A 200 -7.52 5.00 -2.31
CA GLU A 200 -8.80 4.39 -2.67
C GLU A 200 -9.66 4.25 -1.42
N THR A 201 -10.92 4.67 -1.49
CA THR A 201 -11.82 4.61 -0.34
C THR A 201 -13.22 4.19 -0.75
N ALA A 202 -13.71 3.11 -0.14
CA ALA A 202 -15.13 2.80 -0.12
C ALA A 202 -15.77 3.40 1.13
N SER A 203 -16.94 4.01 0.98
CA SER A 203 -17.68 4.64 2.07
C SER A 203 -19.14 4.14 2.09
N PRO A 204 -19.52 3.32 3.09
CA PRO A 204 -18.66 2.75 4.14
C PRO A 204 -17.72 1.65 3.60
N PRO A 205 -16.64 1.30 4.31
CA PRO A 205 -15.63 0.35 3.82
C PRO A 205 -16.17 -1.05 3.50
N GLU A 206 -17.18 -1.51 4.24
CA GLU A 206 -17.83 -2.80 4.03
C GLU A 206 -18.76 -2.82 2.80
N ALA A 207 -19.05 -1.67 2.19
CA ALA A 207 -19.99 -1.60 1.08
C ALA A 207 -19.39 -2.02 -0.26
N GLY A 208 -18.06 -2.06 -0.38
CA GLY A 208 -17.42 -2.37 -1.64
C GLY A 208 -15.92 -2.15 -1.63
N VAL A 209 -15.32 -2.22 -2.81
CA VAL A 209 -13.89 -1.97 -3.03
C VAL A 209 -13.75 -1.02 -4.22
N VAL A 210 -12.80 -0.10 -4.11
CA VAL A 210 -12.31 0.72 -5.23
C VAL A 210 -10.92 0.20 -5.56
N ALA A 211 -10.60 0.04 -6.84
CA ALA A 211 -9.27 -0.37 -7.31
C ALA A 211 -8.89 0.42 -8.57
N CYS A 212 -7.84 1.22 -8.50
CA CYS A 212 -7.34 2.10 -9.54
C CYS A 212 -6.08 1.52 -10.18
N ALA A 213 -6.03 1.54 -11.52
CA ALA A 213 -4.89 1.09 -12.30
C ALA A 213 -4.49 2.14 -13.34
N PRO A 214 -3.25 2.66 -13.30
CA PRO A 214 -2.24 2.45 -12.26
C PRO A 214 -2.59 3.19 -10.95
N GLU A 215 -2.15 2.66 -9.82
CA GLU A 215 -2.42 3.25 -8.50
C GLU A 215 -1.49 4.44 -8.18
N ILE A 216 -0.29 4.43 -8.77
CA ILE A 216 0.66 5.53 -8.75
C ILE A 216 0.76 6.08 -10.18
N VAL A 217 0.38 7.34 -10.35
CA VAL A 217 0.35 8.00 -11.66
C VAL A 217 1.46 9.04 -11.77
N GLN A 218 2.12 9.09 -12.93
CA GLN A 218 3.04 10.20 -13.22
C GLN A 218 2.29 11.53 -13.21
N ASN A 219 3.02 12.63 -13.06
CA ASN A 219 2.42 13.96 -13.05
C ASN A 219 1.61 14.23 -14.32
N ASN A 220 0.39 14.73 -14.16
CA ASN A 220 -0.62 14.92 -15.20
C ASN A 220 -1.15 13.64 -15.87
N GLY A 221 -0.81 12.46 -15.33
CA GLY A 221 -1.39 11.18 -15.75
C GLY A 221 -2.83 11.01 -15.25
N THR A 222 -3.50 9.99 -15.77
CA THR A 222 -4.85 9.58 -15.36
C THR A 222 -4.84 8.12 -14.92
N SER A 223 -5.79 7.73 -14.07
CA SER A 223 -6.00 6.33 -13.68
C SER A 223 -7.45 5.91 -13.95
N SER A 224 -7.64 4.62 -14.22
CA SER A 224 -8.94 3.99 -14.32
C SER A 224 -9.23 3.21 -13.05
N CYS A 225 -10.27 3.62 -12.33
CA CYS A 225 -10.75 3.00 -11.10
C CYS A 225 -11.98 2.14 -11.38
N ASN A 226 -11.96 0.91 -10.90
CA ASN A 226 -13.08 -0.01 -10.94
C ASN A 226 -13.65 -0.17 -9.53
N VAL A 227 -14.97 -0.14 -9.43
CA VAL A 227 -15.71 -0.25 -8.18
C VAL A 227 -16.50 -1.54 -8.18
N SER A 228 -16.32 -2.34 -7.13
CA SER A 228 -17.16 -3.49 -6.83
C SER A 228 -18.06 -3.17 -5.64
N THR A 229 -19.34 -3.54 -5.75
CA THR A 229 -20.33 -3.41 -4.68
C THR A 229 -20.50 -4.74 -3.96
N ASN A 230 -20.49 -4.73 -2.63
CA ASN A 230 -20.85 -5.90 -1.84
C ASN A 230 -22.38 -6.09 -1.81
N PRO A 231 -22.87 -7.32 -1.57
CA PRO A 231 -24.31 -7.59 -1.47
C PRO A 231 -25.00 -6.69 -0.43
N GLY A 232 -26.20 -6.22 -0.76
CA GLY A 232 -26.97 -5.30 0.09
C GLY A 232 -26.59 -3.84 -0.02
N TRP A 233 -25.67 -3.49 -0.91
CA TRP A 233 -25.26 -2.11 -1.20
C TRP A 233 -25.45 -1.77 -2.68
N VAL A 234 -25.65 -0.48 -2.93
CA VAL A 234 -25.64 0.07 -4.29
C VAL A 234 -24.71 1.28 -4.35
N LEU A 235 -23.96 1.39 -5.44
CA LEU A 235 -23.11 2.55 -5.69
C LEU A 235 -23.96 3.80 -5.90
N GLN A 236 -23.65 4.86 -5.15
CA GLN A 236 -24.30 6.17 -5.28
C GLN A 236 -23.45 7.13 -6.10
N SER A 237 -22.15 7.20 -5.83
CA SER A 237 -21.24 8.06 -6.59
C SER A 237 -19.79 7.61 -6.44
N VAL A 238 -18.96 7.97 -7.40
CA VAL A 238 -17.50 7.89 -7.36
C VAL A 238 -16.96 9.27 -7.75
N SER A 239 -16.04 9.81 -6.96
CA SER A 239 -15.43 11.12 -7.25
C SER A 239 -14.03 11.23 -6.63
N GLY A 240 -13.25 12.20 -7.09
CA GLY A 240 -11.91 12.50 -6.55
C GLY A 240 -10.82 12.58 -7.62
N CYS A 241 -9.61 12.96 -7.22
CA CYS A 241 -8.47 13.09 -8.16
C CYS A 241 -8.79 13.89 -9.45
N ALA A 242 -9.47 15.02 -9.30
CA ALA A 242 -9.87 15.93 -10.39
C ALA A 242 -10.73 15.32 -11.51
N GLY A 243 -11.31 14.13 -11.32
CA GLY A 243 -12.25 13.55 -12.26
C GLY A 243 -13.67 14.09 -12.08
N THR A 244 -14.49 13.94 -13.12
CA THR A 244 -15.92 14.30 -13.07
C THR A 244 -16.67 13.22 -12.30
N PRO A 245 -17.45 13.56 -11.25
CA PRO A 245 -18.21 12.56 -10.50
C PRO A 245 -19.08 11.67 -11.39
N SER A 246 -19.12 10.37 -11.08
CA SER A 246 -19.88 9.38 -11.83
C SER A 246 -20.67 8.46 -10.91
N THR A 247 -21.71 7.83 -11.45
CA THR A 247 -22.46 6.75 -10.78
C THR A 247 -22.16 5.36 -11.38
N THR A 248 -21.24 5.30 -12.34
CA THR A 248 -20.80 4.06 -12.99
C THR A 248 -19.71 3.36 -12.18
N THR A 249 -19.64 2.03 -12.33
CA THR A 249 -18.61 1.20 -11.67
C THR A 249 -17.21 1.42 -12.23
N THR A 250 -17.08 1.99 -13.43
CA THR A 250 -15.79 2.47 -13.97
C THR A 250 -15.73 3.98 -13.84
N TYR A 251 -14.66 4.47 -13.23
CA TYR A 251 -14.38 5.89 -13.01
C TYR A 251 -12.98 6.22 -13.54
N THR A 252 -12.83 7.32 -14.27
CA THR A 252 -11.52 7.80 -14.73
C THR A 252 -11.19 9.09 -14.02
N THR A 253 -10.00 9.17 -13.42
CA THR A 253 -9.54 10.40 -12.77
C THR A 253 -9.33 11.51 -13.81
N GLY A 254 -9.29 12.75 -13.35
CA GLY A 254 -8.70 13.83 -14.13
C GLY A 254 -7.17 13.69 -14.20
N ALA A 255 -6.53 14.71 -14.76
CA ALA A 255 -5.07 14.82 -14.72
C ALA A 255 -4.61 14.98 -13.26
N VAL A 256 -3.85 14.01 -12.76
CA VAL A 256 -3.41 13.98 -11.36
C VAL A 256 -2.08 14.71 -11.22
N SER A 257 -2.09 15.79 -10.44
CA SER A 257 -0.91 16.64 -10.19
C SER A 257 -0.36 16.55 -8.76
N ALA A 258 -1.05 15.85 -7.86
CA ALA A 258 -0.66 15.65 -6.47
C ALA A 258 -1.23 14.33 -5.95
N HIS A 259 -0.71 13.82 -4.83
CA HIS A 259 -1.37 12.75 -4.09
C HIS A 259 -2.83 13.11 -3.85
N CYS A 260 -3.74 12.20 -4.15
CA CYS A 260 -5.17 12.47 -4.11
C CYS A 260 -5.96 11.21 -3.73
N ALA A 261 -7.24 11.38 -3.39
CA ALA A 261 -8.12 10.27 -3.09
C ALA A 261 -9.23 10.13 -4.13
N VAL A 262 -9.61 8.89 -4.42
CA VAL A 262 -10.86 8.50 -5.10
C VAL A 262 -11.75 7.84 -4.07
N THR A 263 -12.96 8.35 -3.92
CA THR A 263 -13.96 7.86 -2.98
C THR A 263 -15.19 7.36 -3.73
N ALA A 264 -15.57 6.11 -3.50
CA ALA A 264 -16.85 5.55 -3.87
C ALA A 264 -17.79 5.56 -2.66
N THR A 265 -18.96 6.16 -2.80
CA THR A 265 -20.00 6.23 -1.78
C THR A 265 -21.12 5.29 -2.15
N PHE A 266 -21.62 4.55 -1.16
CA PHE A 266 -22.65 3.54 -1.34
C PHE A 266 -23.85 3.82 -0.43
N ALA A 267 -25.02 3.26 -0.79
CA ALA A 267 -26.20 3.24 0.06
C ALA A 267 -26.60 1.79 0.35
N PHE A 268 -26.98 1.51 1.59
CA PHE A 268 -27.51 0.20 1.97
C PHE A 268 -28.94 0.05 1.43
N ILE A 269 -29.21 -1.07 0.78
CA ILE A 269 -30.52 -1.40 0.19
C ILE A 269 -31.14 -2.67 0.80
N GLY A 270 -30.47 -3.30 1.77
CA GLY A 270 -30.93 -4.55 2.38
C GLY A 270 -30.46 -5.80 1.63
N PHE A 271 -30.39 -6.93 2.33
CA PHE A 271 -30.05 -8.20 1.71
C PHE A 271 -31.29 -8.80 1.05
N GLU A 272 -31.30 -8.91 -0.28
CA GLU A 272 -32.30 -9.75 -0.95
C GLU A 272 -31.99 -11.22 -0.63
N LEU A 273 -32.65 -11.76 0.39
CA LEU A 273 -32.67 -13.20 0.65
C LEU A 273 -33.50 -13.85 -0.45
N PHE A 274 -32.83 -14.39 -1.48
CA PHE A 274 -33.48 -15.39 -2.34
C PHE A 274 -33.62 -16.67 -1.51
N THR A 275 -34.73 -16.80 -0.79
CA THR A 275 -35.20 -18.13 -0.40
C THR A 275 -35.59 -18.82 -1.70
N ASN A 276 -34.74 -19.73 -2.18
CA ASN A 276 -35.15 -20.64 -3.24
C ASN A 276 -36.33 -21.44 -2.70
N GLY A 277 -37.54 -21.03 -3.06
CA GLY A 277 -38.77 -21.69 -2.68
C GLY A 277 -38.76 -23.09 -3.26
N PHE A 278 -38.37 -24.08 -2.44
CA PHE A 278 -38.88 -25.42 -2.60
C PHE A 278 -40.34 -25.38 -2.16
N GLU A 279 -41.23 -25.69 -3.10
CA GLU A 279 -42.68 -25.70 -2.91
C GLU A 279 -43.10 -26.50 -1.67
N GLY A 280 -43.99 -25.91 -0.86
CA GLY A 280 -44.85 -26.66 0.06
C GLY A 280 -44.66 -26.35 1.54
N GLY A 281 -45.14 -25.19 2.01
CA GLY A 281 -45.34 -24.97 3.45
C GLY A 281 -45.57 -23.51 3.81
N SER A 282 -46.83 -23.15 4.07
CA SER A 282 -47.23 -21.85 4.62
C SER A 282 -46.44 -21.53 5.90
N GLN A 283 -45.64 -20.46 5.90
CA GLN A 283 -45.24 -19.71 7.09
C GLN A 283 -45.16 -18.22 6.74
N ILE A 284 -45.98 -17.44 7.43
CA ILE A 284 -45.99 -15.97 7.47
C ILE A 284 -44.61 -15.42 7.85
N PRO A 285 -44.00 -14.47 7.11
CA PRO A 285 -42.79 -13.81 7.57
C PRO A 285 -43.14 -12.76 8.62
N GLU A 286 -42.70 -12.97 9.85
CA GLU A 286 -42.57 -11.93 10.85
C GLU A 286 -41.37 -11.06 10.45
N SER A 287 -41.63 -9.78 10.15
CA SER A 287 -40.57 -8.81 9.84
C SER A 287 -39.77 -8.52 11.11
N ALA A 288 -38.59 -9.12 11.25
CA ALA A 288 -37.62 -8.71 12.26
C ALA A 288 -36.76 -7.57 11.72
N SER A 289 -37.08 -6.33 12.09
CA SER A 289 -36.17 -5.20 11.94
C SER A 289 -35.09 -5.30 13.02
N ALA A 290 -33.88 -5.72 12.67
CA ALA A 290 -32.71 -5.56 13.54
C ALA A 290 -32.15 -4.14 13.33
N GLN A 291 -32.44 -3.24 14.26
CA GLN A 291 -31.73 -1.96 14.40
C GLN A 291 -30.42 -2.25 15.15
N GLN A 292 -29.30 -1.77 14.61
CA GLN A 292 -27.97 -1.86 15.23
C GLN A 292 -27.90 -0.77 16.32
N GLY A 293 -27.73 -1.18 17.58
CA GLY A 293 -27.58 -0.27 18.72
C GLY A 293 -26.16 0.30 18.81
N ASP A 294 -26.09 1.49 19.43
CA ASP A 294 -24.94 2.37 19.70
C ASP A 294 -23.59 1.68 20.03
#